data_AF-A0A6I2UC70-F1
#
_entry.id   AF-A0A6I2UC70-F1
#
_cell.length_a   1.000
_cell.length_b   1.000
_cell.length_c   1.000
_cell.angle_alpha   90.00
_cell.angle_beta   90.00
_cell.angle_gamma   90.00
#
_symmetry.space_group_name_H-M   'P 1'
#
loop_
_entity.id
_entity.type
_entity.pdbx_description
1 polymer ?
#
loop_
_entity_poly.entity_id
_entity_poly.type
_entity_poly.pdbx_seq_one_letter_code
_entity_poly.pdbx_strand_id
1 'polypeptide(L)'
;MAKQQLMRAILIEPGKEPEIIRLPAGHGEHEEAIRDVLEGNYGAVEFFEIQPGISLFILVNDLAAVLGMKPNRRFPEPDREQIIYGKAIFMAAYNGADESQEGTLDMSEEICLMFMEQIKLHFEACRGDEEPRPEDTLYYDEDEEGNQVPYRWVECLAKPEKLPEPLLAGRVKFYRGEVREYMEIGGRFFKKVTVYTPGSKLN
;
A
#
# COMPACT_ATOMS: atom_id res chain seq x y z
N MET A 1 -24.35 -8.33 23.08
CA MET A 1 -23.52 -7.92 21.92
C MET A 1 -22.25 -7.29 22.49
N ALA A 2 -21.08 -7.84 22.18
CA ALA A 2 -19.82 -7.24 22.62
C ALA A 2 -19.64 -5.89 21.91
N LYS A 3 -19.23 -4.86 22.63
CA LYS A 3 -18.96 -3.54 22.05
C LYS A 3 -17.72 -3.69 21.15
N GLN A 4 -17.86 -3.43 19.86
CA GLN A 4 -16.75 -3.50 18.91
C GLN A 4 -15.63 -2.58 19.43
N GLN A 5 -14.46 -3.15 19.69
CA GLN A 5 -13.30 -2.38 20.11
C GLN A 5 -12.81 -1.60 18.88
N LEU A 6 -12.71 -0.28 19.03
CA LEU A 6 -12.21 0.60 17.99
C LEU A 6 -10.84 1.12 18.41
N MET A 7 -9.95 1.30 17.44
CA MET A 7 -8.65 1.90 17.60
C MET A 7 -8.52 3.12 16.72
N ARG A 8 -7.73 4.10 17.17
CA ARG A 8 -7.43 5.31 16.40
C ARG A 8 -6.29 5.05 15.44
N ALA A 9 -6.41 5.61 14.26
CA ALA A 9 -5.34 5.72 13.28
C ALA A 9 -5.38 7.12 12.66
N ILE A 10 -4.30 7.53 12.02
CA ILE A 10 -4.23 8.81 11.29
C ILE A 10 -4.37 8.51 9.82
N LEU A 11 -5.35 9.13 9.16
CA LEU A 11 -5.54 9.05 7.72
C LEU A 11 -4.96 10.30 7.06
N ILE A 12 -4.19 10.11 6.00
CA ILE A 12 -3.87 11.17 5.04
C ILE A 12 -4.52 10.87 3.71
N GLU A 13 -5.19 11.88 3.14
CA GLU A 13 -5.79 11.81 1.81
C GLU A 13 -5.18 12.88 0.90
N PRO A 14 -5.04 12.61 -0.41
CA PRO A 14 -4.56 13.60 -1.36
C PRO A 14 -5.34 14.92 -1.28
N GLY A 15 -4.62 16.02 -1.04
CA GLY A 15 -5.18 17.37 -0.97
C GLY A 15 -6.02 17.68 0.28
N LYS A 16 -5.94 16.85 1.33
CA LYS A 16 -6.61 17.09 2.61
C LYS A 16 -5.63 17.15 3.77
N GLU A 17 -6.06 17.79 4.85
CA GLU A 17 -5.36 17.72 6.12
C GLU A 17 -5.46 16.31 6.73
N PRO A 18 -4.43 15.85 7.46
CA PRO A 18 -4.51 14.59 8.20
C PRO A 18 -5.70 14.60 9.18
N GLU A 19 -6.32 13.45 9.39
CA GLU A 19 -7.43 13.29 10.32
C GLU A 19 -7.34 12.01 11.15
N ILE A 20 -7.97 12.01 12.32
CA ILE A 20 -8.06 10.81 13.17
C ILE A 20 -9.28 10.01 12.72
N ILE A 21 -9.05 8.79 12.26
CA ILE A 21 -10.09 7.82 11.96
C ILE A 21 -10.17 6.75 13.05
N ARG A 22 -11.26 6.00 13.06
CA ARG A 22 -11.44 4.84 13.96
C ARG A 22 -11.61 3.58 13.13
N LEU A 23 -10.77 2.59 13.40
CA LEU A 23 -10.80 1.27 12.77
C LEU A 23 -11.21 0.21 13.79
N PRO A 24 -11.91 -0.86 13.41
CA PRO A 24 -12.14 -2.02 14.27
C PRO A 24 -10.81 -2.63 14.71
N ALA A 25 -10.66 -3.07 15.96
CA ALA A 25 -9.41 -3.68 16.45
C ALA A 25 -9.40 -5.22 16.38
N GLY A 26 -10.48 -5.86 15.92
CA GLY A 26 -10.61 -7.32 15.87
C GLY A 26 -9.99 -7.94 14.61
N HIS A 27 -9.41 -9.14 14.74
CA HIS A 27 -8.87 -9.89 13.60
C HIS A 27 -9.91 -10.11 12.49
N GLY A 28 -9.52 -9.93 11.23
CA GLY A 28 -10.39 -10.02 10.05
C GLY A 28 -11.12 -8.71 9.72
N GLU A 29 -11.98 -8.21 10.63
CA GLU A 29 -12.68 -6.93 10.42
C GLU A 29 -11.72 -5.74 10.33
N HIS A 30 -10.61 -5.79 11.07
CA HIS A 30 -9.56 -4.78 11.03
C HIS A 30 -8.91 -4.69 9.64
N GLU A 31 -8.48 -5.83 9.08
CA GLU A 31 -7.81 -5.87 7.78
C GLU A 31 -8.74 -5.38 6.66
N GLU A 32 -10.00 -5.81 6.66
CA GLU A 32 -10.96 -5.35 5.65
C GLU A 32 -11.25 -3.85 5.78
N ALA A 33 -11.34 -3.32 7.00
CA ALA A 33 -11.50 -1.88 7.21
C ALA A 33 -10.29 -1.08 6.68
N ILE A 34 -9.07 -1.58 6.88
CA ILE A 34 -7.85 -0.97 6.30
C ILE A 34 -7.93 -1.01 4.76
N ARG A 35 -8.26 -2.17 4.17
CA ARG A 35 -8.40 -2.32 2.72
C ARG A 35 -9.51 -1.45 2.13
N ASP A 36 -10.58 -1.19 2.88
CA ASP A 36 -11.64 -0.24 2.51
C ASP A 36 -11.11 1.19 2.48
N VAL A 37 -10.42 1.62 3.55
CA VAL A 37 -9.89 2.98 3.63
C VAL A 37 -8.83 3.22 2.56
N LEU A 38 -7.92 2.27 2.33
CA LEU A 38 -6.84 2.37 1.34
C LEU A 38 -7.26 2.01 -0.10
N GLU A 39 -8.53 1.62 -0.31
CA GLU A 39 -9.11 1.33 -1.62
C GLU A 39 -8.39 0.20 -2.39
N GLY A 40 -7.88 -0.81 -1.69
CA GLY A 40 -7.19 -1.95 -2.29
C GLY A 40 -6.48 -2.84 -1.28
N ASN A 41 -5.60 -3.70 -1.79
CA ASN A 41 -4.60 -4.34 -0.94
C ASN A 41 -3.63 -3.27 -0.41
N TYR A 42 -2.85 -3.61 0.61
CA TYR A 42 -1.94 -2.67 1.21
C TYR A 42 -0.62 -3.33 1.58
N GLY A 43 0.44 -2.55 1.47
CA GLY A 43 1.72 -2.82 2.11
C GLY A 43 1.84 -2.00 3.40
N ALA A 44 2.62 -2.50 4.34
CA ALA A 44 3.00 -1.78 5.55
C ALA A 44 4.52 -1.64 5.60
N VAL A 45 4.99 -0.44 5.92
CA VAL A 45 6.41 -0.15 6.12
C VAL A 45 6.57 0.50 7.48
N GLU A 46 7.55 0.02 8.24
CA GLU A 46 7.94 0.66 9.50
C GLU A 46 8.49 2.05 9.20
N PHE A 47 7.93 3.06 9.84
CA PHE A 47 8.32 4.44 9.60
C PHE A 47 9.32 4.96 10.63
N PHE A 48 9.03 4.77 11.92
CA PHE A 48 10.02 5.00 12.98
C PHE A 48 9.64 4.23 14.26
N GLU A 49 10.65 3.89 15.04
CA GLU A 49 10.51 3.27 16.35
C GLU A 49 10.05 4.33 17.39
N ILE A 50 8.88 4.13 17.99
CA ILE A 50 8.36 4.99 19.07
C ILE A 50 9.11 4.69 20.37
N GLN A 51 9.28 3.40 20.66
CA GLN A 51 10.01 2.86 21.80
C GLN A 51 10.38 1.39 21.50
N PRO A 52 11.26 0.76 22.29
CA PRO A 52 11.64 -0.64 22.08
C PRO A 52 10.46 -1.59 21.82
N GLY A 53 10.40 -2.11 20.60
CA GLY A 53 9.38 -3.06 20.13
C GLY A 53 8.02 -2.45 19.76
N ILE A 54 7.89 -1.13 19.69
CA ILE A 54 6.68 -0.44 19.20
C ILE A 54 7.08 0.62 18.18
N SER A 55 6.52 0.51 16.99
CA SER A 55 6.83 1.41 15.89
C SER A 55 5.57 2.00 15.28
N LEU A 56 5.72 3.20 14.71
CA LEU A 56 4.69 3.76 13.84
C LEU A 56 4.89 3.18 12.44
N PHE A 57 3.85 2.60 11.88
CA PHE A 57 3.83 2.06 10.52
C PHE A 57 3.06 3.00 9.60
N ILE A 58 3.50 3.05 8.34
CA ILE A 58 2.76 3.64 7.23
C ILE A 58 2.18 2.51 6.40
N LEU A 59 0.88 2.53 6.22
CA LEU A 59 0.15 1.61 5.36
C LEU A 59 -0.33 2.36 4.12
N VAL A 60 -0.02 1.83 2.94
CA VAL A 60 -0.37 2.41 1.64
C VAL A 60 -0.91 1.32 0.72
N ASN A 61 -1.69 1.72 -0.27
CA ASN A 61 -2.11 0.79 -1.32
C ASN A 61 -0.90 0.35 -2.17
N ASP A 62 -0.62 -0.96 -2.19
CA ASP A 62 0.53 -1.57 -2.86
C ASP A 62 0.48 -1.50 -4.40
N LEU A 63 -0.68 -1.15 -4.95
CA LEU A 63 -0.94 -0.93 -6.36
C LEU A 63 -1.26 0.54 -6.66
N ALA A 64 -1.09 1.48 -5.72
CA ALA A 64 -1.48 2.89 -5.90
C ALA A 64 -0.92 3.52 -7.18
N ALA A 65 0.37 3.27 -7.46
CA ALA A 65 1.04 3.75 -8.66
C ALA A 65 0.44 3.15 -9.95
N VAL A 66 0.24 1.83 -9.98
CA VAL A 66 -0.40 1.12 -11.10
C VAL A 66 -1.82 1.62 -11.35
N LEU A 67 -2.55 1.93 -10.28
CA LEU A 67 -3.92 2.41 -10.34
C LEU A 67 -4.02 3.89 -10.75
N GLY A 68 -2.89 4.60 -10.88
CA GLY A 68 -2.88 6.03 -11.18
C GLY A 68 -3.56 6.85 -10.07
N MET A 69 -3.43 6.42 -8.82
CA MET A 69 -3.94 7.19 -7.69
C MET A 69 -3.22 8.54 -7.60
N LYS A 70 -3.92 9.57 -7.12
CA LYS A 70 -3.34 10.91 -7.02
C LYS A 70 -2.16 10.94 -6.04
N PRO A 71 -1.10 11.72 -6.32
CA PRO A 71 -0.01 11.90 -5.37
C PRO A 71 -0.53 12.61 -4.12
N ASN A 72 -0.01 12.22 -2.95
CA ASN A 72 -0.43 12.75 -1.66
C ASN A 72 0.69 13.57 -1.01
N ARG A 73 1.76 12.89 -0.61
CA ARG A 73 2.93 13.47 0.07
C ARG A 73 4.22 12.79 -0.37
N ARG A 74 5.34 13.48 -0.22
CA ARG A 74 6.68 12.89 -0.35
C ARG A 74 7.09 12.22 0.94
N PHE A 75 7.84 11.12 0.83
CA PHE A 75 8.52 10.56 1.99
C PHE A 75 9.52 11.59 2.55
N PRO A 76 9.85 11.53 3.85
CA PRO A 76 10.92 12.36 4.38
C PRO A 76 12.28 11.91 3.85
N GLU A 77 13.29 12.76 4.03
CA GLU A 77 14.68 12.41 3.74
C GLU A 77 15.12 11.14 4.50
N PRO A 78 15.91 10.25 3.88
CA PRO A 78 16.62 10.43 2.60
C PRO A 78 15.79 10.10 1.34
N ASP A 79 14.56 9.64 1.50
CA ASP A 79 13.71 9.12 0.43
C ASP A 79 12.76 10.18 -0.16
N ARG A 80 13.12 11.47 -0.11
CA ARG A 80 12.24 12.58 -0.52
C ARG A 80 11.80 12.55 -1.99
N GLU A 81 12.57 11.86 -2.83
CA GLU A 81 12.20 11.63 -4.23
C GLU A 81 11.05 10.62 -4.37
N GLN A 82 10.81 9.77 -3.36
CA GLN A 82 9.69 8.83 -3.33
C GLN A 82 8.39 9.54 -2.94
N ILE A 83 7.28 9.12 -3.56
CA ILE A 83 5.96 9.71 -3.38
C ILE A 83 4.99 8.66 -2.84
N ILE A 84 4.23 9.05 -1.81
CA ILE A 84 3.06 8.33 -1.35
C ILE A 84 1.90 8.66 -2.30
N TYR A 85 1.48 7.68 -3.10
CA TYR A 85 0.31 7.78 -3.96
C TYR A 85 -0.94 7.26 -3.25
N GLY A 86 -2.06 7.95 -3.45
CA GLY A 86 -3.34 7.60 -2.84
C GLY A 86 -3.41 7.94 -1.35
N LYS A 87 -4.25 7.19 -0.62
CA LYS A 87 -4.42 7.35 0.82
C LYS A 87 -3.31 6.63 1.57
N ALA A 88 -2.96 7.13 2.75
CA ALA A 88 -2.10 6.39 3.68
C ALA A 88 -2.64 6.44 5.10
N ILE A 89 -2.43 5.36 5.84
CA ILE A 89 -2.80 5.24 7.25
C ILE A 89 -1.51 5.16 8.07
N PHE A 90 -1.45 5.92 9.17
CA PHE A 90 -0.42 5.78 10.18
C PHE A 90 -1.02 5.16 11.43
N MET A 91 -0.37 4.10 11.93
CA MET A 91 -0.80 3.40 13.13
C MET A 91 0.37 2.81 13.90
N ALA A 92 0.24 2.74 15.21
CA ALA A 92 1.24 2.08 16.05
C ALA A 92 1.01 0.57 16.01
N ALA A 93 2.10 -0.20 15.97
CA ALA A 93 2.05 -1.64 16.14
C ALA A 93 3.23 -2.11 16.99
N TYR A 94 3.02 -3.18 17.75
CA TYR A 94 4.09 -3.90 18.40
C TYR A 94 4.79 -4.77 17.34
N ASN A 95 6.09 -4.57 17.18
CA ASN A 95 6.98 -5.30 16.25
C ASN A 95 8.24 -5.82 16.97
N GLY A 96 8.16 -6.00 18.28
CA GLY A 96 9.26 -6.53 19.09
C GLY A 96 9.45 -8.05 18.93
N ALA A 97 10.46 -8.58 19.63
CA ALA A 97 10.86 -10.00 19.50
C ALA A 97 9.82 -11.01 20.02
N ASP A 98 8.82 -10.57 20.79
CA ASP A 98 7.74 -11.43 21.28
C ASP A 98 6.57 -11.43 20.29
N GLU A 99 6.57 -12.35 19.34
CA GLU A 99 5.51 -12.52 18.34
C GLU A 99 4.11 -12.71 18.97
N SER A 100 4.02 -13.15 20.23
CA SER A 100 2.73 -13.28 20.92
C SER A 100 2.06 -11.94 21.26
N GLN A 101 2.82 -10.85 21.18
CA GLN A 101 2.36 -9.48 21.39
C GLN A 101 2.23 -8.69 20.08
N GLU A 102 2.52 -9.32 18.93
CA GLU A 102 2.41 -8.67 17.63
C GLU A 102 0.97 -8.20 17.38
N GLY A 103 0.84 -6.93 16.97
CA GLY A 103 -0.46 -6.37 16.67
C GLY A 103 -0.50 -4.85 16.75
N THR A 104 -1.56 -4.30 16.19
CA THR A 104 -1.81 -2.87 16.19
C THR A 104 -2.24 -2.36 17.56
N LEU A 105 -1.73 -1.20 17.96
CA LEU A 105 -1.97 -0.59 19.26
C LEU A 105 -2.83 0.67 19.10
N ASP A 106 -3.81 0.86 20.00
CA ASP A 106 -4.60 2.09 20.04
C ASP A 106 -3.73 3.25 20.52
N MET A 107 -3.56 4.27 19.67
CA MET A 107 -2.94 5.52 20.06
C MET A 107 -3.99 6.40 20.78
N SER A 108 -3.56 7.10 21.84
CA SER A 108 -4.41 8.13 22.43
C SER A 108 -4.64 9.27 21.43
N GLU A 109 -5.72 10.01 21.60
CA GLU A 109 -6.02 11.16 20.73
C GLU A 109 -4.91 12.21 20.77
N GLU A 110 -4.33 12.45 21.95
CA GLU A 110 -3.17 13.36 22.14
C GLU A 110 -1.95 12.90 21.33
N ILE A 111 -1.65 11.60 21.34
CA ILE A 111 -0.56 11.02 20.54
C ILE A 111 -0.86 11.15 19.05
N CYS A 112 -2.10 10.88 18.62
CA CYS A 112 -2.49 11.06 17.22
C CYS A 112 -2.29 12.52 16.78
N LEU A 113 -2.76 13.49 17.57
CA LEU A 113 -2.61 14.92 17.25
C LEU A 113 -1.13 15.32 17.19
N MET A 114 -0.29 14.82 18.10
CA MET A 114 1.15 15.04 18.06
C MET A 114 1.75 14.51 16.75
N PHE A 115 1.44 13.27 16.34
CA PHE A 115 1.96 12.72 15.09
C PHE A 115 1.41 13.40 13.85
N MET A 116 0.16 13.86 13.87
CA MET A 116 -0.40 14.66 12.78
C MET A 116 0.42 15.94 12.54
N GLU A 117 0.84 16.62 13.61
CA GLU A 117 1.73 17.79 13.49
C GLU A 117 3.12 17.41 12.98
N GLN A 118 3.69 16.29 13.44
CA GLN A 118 4.97 15.78 12.90
C GLN A 118 4.87 15.43 11.41
N ILE A 119 3.78 14.79 10.99
CA ILE A 119 3.53 14.45 9.58
C ILE A 119 3.48 15.73 8.74
N LYS A 120 2.78 16.77 9.21
CA LYS A 120 2.73 18.06 8.50
C LYS A 120 4.10 18.72 8.37
N LEU A 121 4.94 18.62 9.40
CA LEU A 121 6.26 19.24 9.43
C LEU A 121 7.27 18.50 8.54
N HIS A 122 7.20 17.18 8.48
CA HIS A 122 8.24 16.34 7.87
C HIS A 122 7.87 15.76 6.50
N PHE A 123 6.58 15.63 6.19
CA PHE A 123 6.14 15.18 4.87
C PHE A 123 5.73 16.37 4.02
N GLU A 124 6.48 16.60 2.95
CA GLU A 124 6.18 17.64 1.98
C GLU A 124 4.94 17.27 1.17
N ALA A 125 3.99 18.20 1.04
CA ALA A 125 2.81 18.01 0.22
C ALA A 125 3.19 17.90 -1.26
N CYS A 126 2.57 16.96 -1.97
CA CYS A 126 2.67 16.89 -3.43
C CYS A 126 1.93 18.08 -4.07
N ARG A 127 2.35 18.47 -5.28
CA ARG A 127 1.69 19.51 -6.08
C ARG A 127 0.35 19.04 -6.63
N GLY A 128 0.17 17.73 -6.78
CA GLY A 128 -1.06 17.12 -7.29
C GLY A 128 -1.01 16.78 -8.78
N ASP A 129 0.09 17.13 -9.45
CA ASP A 129 0.36 16.87 -10.88
C ASP A 129 1.53 15.90 -11.10
N GLU A 130 2.12 15.37 -10.02
CA GLU A 130 3.16 14.35 -10.10
C GLU A 130 2.62 13.00 -10.59
N GLU A 131 3.43 12.31 -11.39
CA GLU A 131 3.15 10.97 -11.90
C GLU A 131 4.17 9.97 -11.37
N PRO A 132 3.77 8.69 -11.14
CA PRO A 132 4.69 7.63 -10.77
C PRO A 132 5.84 7.52 -11.76
N ARG A 133 7.06 7.40 -11.25
CA ARG A 133 8.21 7.17 -12.12
C ARG A 133 8.09 5.77 -12.74
N PRO A 134 8.72 5.53 -13.90
CA PRO A 134 8.69 4.21 -14.52
C PRO A 134 9.13 3.07 -13.58
N GLU A 135 10.05 3.34 -12.66
CA GLU A 135 10.53 2.42 -11.62
C GLU A 135 9.51 2.14 -10.50
N ASP A 136 8.67 3.11 -10.14
CA ASP A 136 7.65 2.97 -9.10
C ASP A 136 6.49 2.04 -9.54
N THR A 137 6.47 1.66 -10.82
CA THR A 137 5.50 0.73 -11.42
C THR A 137 6.11 -0.64 -11.75
N LEU A 138 7.37 -0.88 -11.40
CA LEU A 138 8.05 -2.15 -11.63
C LEU A 138 7.76 -3.14 -10.51
N TYR A 139 7.43 -4.35 -10.92
CA TYR A 139 7.32 -5.53 -10.08
C TYR A 139 8.28 -6.59 -10.58
N TYR A 140 8.60 -7.55 -9.72
CA TYR A 140 9.58 -8.58 -10.02
C TYR A 140 8.98 -9.95 -9.75
N ASP A 141 9.11 -10.84 -10.72
CA ASP A 141 8.97 -12.28 -10.52
C ASP A 141 10.36 -12.90 -10.40
N GLU A 142 10.41 -14.17 -9.99
CA GLU A 142 11.60 -15.02 -10.13
C GLU A 142 11.40 -15.98 -11.30
N ASP A 143 12.41 -16.14 -12.16
CA ASP A 143 12.44 -17.19 -13.18
C ASP A 143 12.83 -18.56 -12.59
N GLU A 144 12.89 -19.59 -13.44
CA GLU A 144 13.27 -20.95 -13.02
C GLU A 144 14.69 -21.06 -12.45
N GLU A 145 15.55 -20.08 -12.74
CA GLU A 145 16.92 -19.99 -12.25
C GLU A 145 17.03 -19.08 -10.99
N GLY A 146 15.92 -18.51 -10.54
CA GLY A 146 15.85 -17.56 -9.43
C GLY A 146 16.29 -16.14 -9.78
N ASN A 147 16.46 -15.80 -11.06
CA ASN A 147 16.76 -14.42 -11.46
C ASN A 147 15.48 -13.57 -11.43
N GLN A 148 15.63 -12.31 -11.03
CA GLN A 148 14.53 -11.36 -11.04
C GLN A 148 14.14 -10.96 -12.48
N VAL A 149 12.88 -11.19 -12.83
CA VAL A 149 12.28 -10.77 -14.11
C VAL A 149 11.35 -9.58 -13.87
N PRO A 150 11.74 -8.37 -14.30
CA PRO A 150 10.90 -7.19 -14.12
C PRO A 150 9.69 -7.20 -15.05
N TYR A 151 8.56 -6.75 -14.54
CA TYR A 151 7.33 -6.58 -15.31
C TYR A 151 6.54 -5.36 -14.84
N ARG A 152 5.57 -4.96 -15.66
CA ARG A 152 4.58 -3.93 -15.34
C ARG A 152 3.16 -4.45 -15.55
N TRP A 153 2.24 -3.91 -14.77
CA TRP A 153 0.81 -4.01 -15.02
C TRP A 153 0.37 -2.86 -15.91
N VAL A 154 -0.12 -3.19 -17.12
CA VAL A 154 -0.60 -2.19 -18.09
C VAL A 154 -2.12 -2.30 -18.18
N GLU A 155 -2.82 -1.18 -17.97
CA GLU A 155 -4.28 -1.16 -18.00
C GLU A 155 -4.82 -1.56 -19.39
N CYS A 156 -5.82 -2.45 -19.37
CA CYS A 156 -6.54 -2.88 -20.55
C CYS A 156 -7.65 -1.87 -20.88
N LEU A 157 -7.74 -1.47 -22.15
CA LEU A 157 -8.81 -0.57 -22.63
C LEU A 157 -10.21 -1.20 -22.59
N ALA A 158 -10.30 -2.52 -22.46
CA ALA A 158 -11.54 -3.28 -22.37
C ALA A 158 -11.35 -4.53 -21.51
N LYS A 159 -12.45 -5.04 -20.95
CA LYS A 159 -12.47 -6.32 -20.23
C LYS A 159 -12.04 -7.46 -21.16
N PRO A 160 -11.08 -8.31 -20.77
CA PRO A 160 -10.72 -9.50 -21.55
C PRO A 160 -11.89 -10.48 -21.67
N GLU A 161 -12.15 -10.99 -22.87
CA GLU A 161 -13.33 -11.83 -23.16
C GLU A 161 -13.28 -13.22 -22.53
N LYS A 162 -12.09 -13.80 -22.39
CA LYS A 162 -11.87 -15.17 -21.90
C LYS A 162 -10.89 -15.15 -20.75
N LEU A 163 -11.44 -15.03 -19.54
CA LEU A 163 -10.67 -15.12 -18.31
C LEU A 163 -10.86 -16.52 -17.69
N PRO A 164 -9.78 -17.20 -17.27
CA PRO A 164 -9.87 -18.44 -16.50
C PRO A 164 -10.49 -18.19 -15.12
N GLU A 165 -10.60 -19.23 -14.29
CA GLU A 165 -10.95 -19.04 -12.90
C GLU A 165 -9.91 -18.15 -12.18
N PRO A 166 -10.35 -17.17 -11.38
CA PRO A 166 -9.45 -16.27 -10.68
C PRO A 166 -8.78 -16.94 -9.48
N LEU A 167 -7.49 -16.66 -9.30
CA LEU A 167 -6.80 -16.79 -8.03
C LEU A 167 -7.04 -15.52 -7.21
N LEU A 168 -7.67 -15.65 -6.04
CA LEU A 168 -7.95 -14.52 -5.16
C LEU A 168 -6.74 -14.20 -4.29
N ALA A 169 -6.38 -12.92 -4.20
CA ALA A 169 -5.31 -12.40 -3.35
C ALA A 169 -5.79 -11.09 -2.71
N GLY A 170 -6.48 -11.20 -1.57
CA GLY A 170 -7.16 -10.05 -0.97
C GLY A 170 -8.23 -9.49 -1.91
N ARG A 171 -8.14 -8.20 -2.23
CA ARG A 171 -9.06 -7.49 -3.15
C ARG A 171 -8.70 -7.60 -4.62
N VAL A 172 -7.58 -8.24 -4.90
CA VAL A 172 -7.06 -8.43 -6.24
C VAL A 172 -7.41 -9.84 -6.72
N LYS A 173 -7.84 -9.95 -7.97
CA LYS A 173 -7.99 -11.24 -8.65
C LYS A 173 -6.91 -11.38 -9.72
N PHE A 174 -6.21 -12.49 -9.70
CA PHE A 174 -5.24 -12.84 -10.73
C PHE A 174 -5.80 -13.93 -11.63
N TYR A 175 -5.59 -13.75 -12.93
CA TYR A 175 -6.04 -14.67 -13.97
C TYR A 175 -4.82 -15.18 -14.70
N ARG A 176 -4.38 -16.39 -14.37
CA ARG A 176 -3.25 -17.04 -15.02
C ARG A 176 -3.74 -17.89 -16.20
N GLY A 177 -3.50 -17.41 -17.41
CA GLY A 177 -3.67 -18.21 -18.63
C GLY A 177 -2.33 -18.77 -19.12
N GLU A 178 -2.37 -19.70 -20.08
CA GLU A 178 -1.17 -20.30 -20.68
C GLU A 178 -0.22 -19.29 -21.33
N VAL A 179 -0.75 -18.15 -21.79
CA VAL A 179 0.00 -17.17 -22.60
C VAL A 179 0.10 -15.80 -21.93
N ARG A 180 -0.82 -15.47 -21.02
CA ARG A 180 -0.94 -14.12 -20.44
C ARG A 180 -1.50 -14.18 -19.03
N GLU A 181 -0.97 -13.32 -18.17
CA GLU A 181 -1.52 -13.05 -16.86
C GLU A 181 -2.27 -11.71 -16.86
N TYR A 182 -3.44 -11.71 -16.24
CA TYR A 182 -4.23 -10.50 -15.99
C TYR A 182 -4.48 -10.32 -14.50
N MET A 183 -4.62 -9.07 -14.10
CA MET A 183 -5.02 -8.64 -12.77
C MET A 183 -6.33 -7.86 -12.87
N GLU A 184 -7.27 -8.13 -11.97
CA GLU A 184 -8.49 -7.32 -11.78
C GLU A 184 -8.50 -6.71 -10.38
N ILE A 185 -8.78 -5.41 -10.32
CA ILE A 185 -8.99 -4.67 -9.07
C ILE A 185 -10.05 -3.60 -9.31
N GLY A 186 -11.10 -3.58 -8.48
CA GLY A 186 -12.18 -2.61 -8.60
C GLY A 186 -12.88 -2.61 -9.97
N GLY A 187 -12.90 -3.75 -10.68
CA GLY A 187 -13.45 -3.87 -12.03
C GLY A 187 -12.57 -3.33 -13.17
N ARG A 188 -11.38 -2.81 -12.87
CA ARG A 188 -10.34 -2.46 -13.85
C ARG A 188 -9.47 -3.68 -14.13
N PHE A 189 -9.03 -3.84 -15.38
CA PHE A 189 -8.22 -4.98 -15.81
C PHE A 189 -6.85 -4.51 -16.24
N PHE A 190 -5.82 -5.23 -15.83
CA PHE A 190 -4.43 -4.96 -16.17
C PHE A 190 -3.81 -6.22 -16.74
N LYS A 191 -2.97 -6.07 -17.75
CA LYS A 191 -2.19 -7.15 -18.35
C LYS A 191 -0.76 -7.06 -17.84
N LYS A 192 -0.19 -8.21 -17.47
CA LYS A 192 1.24 -8.32 -17.17
C LYS A 192 2.06 -8.20 -18.44
N VAL A 193 3.05 -7.32 -18.42
CA VAL A 193 4.00 -7.13 -19.52
C VAL A 193 5.40 -7.14 -18.93
N THR A 194 6.18 -8.15 -19.28
CA THR A 194 7.62 -8.19 -18.98
C THR A 194 8.31 -6.99 -19.64
N VAL A 195 9.17 -6.32 -18.89
CA VAL A 195 9.93 -5.16 -19.38
C VAL A 195 11.41 -5.41 -19.19
N TYR A 196 12.24 -4.73 -19.98
CA TYR A 196 13.69 -4.79 -19.82
C TYR A 196 14.17 -3.62 -18.99
N THR A 197 14.92 -3.89 -17.91
CA THR A 197 15.65 -2.87 -17.15
C THR A 197 17.15 -2.94 -17.50
N PRO A 198 17.93 -1.86 -17.32
CA PRO A 198 19.37 -1.86 -17.64
C PRO A 198 20.20 -2.95 -16.93
N GLY A 199 19.69 -3.53 -15.82
CA GLY A 199 20.30 -4.67 -15.12
C GLY A 199 19.77 -6.05 -15.53
N SER A 200 18.78 -6.11 -16.41
CA SER A 200 18.23 -7.37 -16.95
C SER A 200 19.19 -7.93 -18.00
N LYS A 201 19.59 -9.20 -17.88
CA LYS A 201 20.36 -9.86 -18.95
C LYS A 201 19.50 -9.91 -20.21
N LEU A 202 19.97 -9.24 -21.26
CA LEU A 202 19.51 -9.49 -22.63
C LEU A 202 19.94 -10.92 -22.97
N ASN A 203 18.97 -11.81 -23.17
CA ASN A 203 19.23 -13.05 -23.90
C ASN A 203 19.40 -12.74 -25.38
#